data_AF-A0A7T8H140-F1
#
_entry.id   AF-A0A7T8H140-F1
#
_cell.length_a   1.000
_cell.length_b   1.000
_cell.length_c   1.000
_cell.angle_alpha   90.00
_cell.angle_beta   90.00
_cell.angle_gamma   90.00
#
_symmetry.space_group_name_H-M   'P 1'
#
loop_
_entity.id
_entity.type
_entity.pdbx_description
1 polymer ?
#
loop_
_entity_poly.entity_id
_entity_poly.type
_entity_poly.pdbx_seq_one_letter_code
_entity_poly.pdbx_strand_id
1 'polypeptide(L)'
;GEVEVWIKQAELAGTLLGIEDLSVVIPMFMDGKAFSVYDQLGEEEKRDHHRIFDSLRNAFSLGPFAAFEELTRKKWNPGESIE
;
A
#
# COMPACT_ATOMS: atom_id res chain seq x y z
N GLY A 1 2.71 1.48 6.85
CA GLY A 1 2.40 0.04 6.94
C GLY A 1 3.14 -0.71 5.84
N GLU A 2 3.11 -2.04 5.85
CA GLU A 2 3.76 -2.88 4.82
C GLU A 2 3.33 -2.50 3.39
N VAL A 3 2.06 -2.14 3.20
CA VAL A 3 1.52 -1.71 1.90
C VAL A 3 2.17 -0.43 1.37
N GLU A 4 2.52 0.52 2.24
CA GLU A 4 3.17 1.78 1.83
C GLU A 4 4.63 1.56 1.43
N VAL A 5 5.31 0.62 2.09
CA VAL A 5 6.67 0.23 1.70
C VAL A 5 6.63 -0.42 0.32
N TRP A 6 5.66 -1.30 0.09
CA TRP A 6 5.45 -1.95 -1.19
C TRP A 6 5.13 -0.96 -2.31
N ILE A 7 4.21 0.00 -2.09
CA ILE A 7 3.87 1.04 -3.09
C ILE A 7 5.13 1.81 -3.49
N LYS A 8 5.95 2.23 -2.52
CA LYS A 8 7.22 2.93 -2.80
C LYS A 8 8.21 2.06 -3.59
N GLN A 9 8.25 0.75 -3.33
CA GLN A 9 9.07 -0.18 -4.11
C GLN A 9 8.58 -0.30 -5.56
N ALA A 10 7.27 -0.34 -5.79
CA ALA A 10 6.68 -0.37 -7.12
C ALA A 10 6.97 0.93 -7.90
N GLU A 11 6.82 2.09 -7.26
CA GLU A 11 7.15 3.39 -7.86
C GLU A 11 8.65 3.52 -8.19
N LEU A 12 9.52 3.05 -7.29
CA LEU A 12 10.96 3.01 -7.51
C LEU A 12 11.31 2.09 -8.69
N ALA A 13 10.72 0.90 -8.75
CA ALA A 13 10.93 -0.02 -9.86
C ALA A 13 10.48 0.59 -11.19
N GLY A 14 9.33 1.27 -11.23
CA GLY A 14 8.87 2.00 -12.42
C GLY A 14 9.87 3.07 -12.87
N THR A 15 10.37 3.87 -11.91
CA THR A 15 11.37 4.91 -12.17
C THR A 15 12.67 4.32 -12.75
N LEU A 16 13.16 3.23 -12.15
CA LEU A 16 14.41 2.58 -12.57
C LEU A 16 14.30 1.91 -13.94
N LEU A 17 13.11 1.38 -14.27
CA LEU A 17 12.86 0.65 -15.52
C LEU A 17 12.31 1.55 -16.64
N GLY A 18 12.03 2.83 -16.36
CA GLY A 18 11.44 3.76 -17.34
C GLY A 18 10.01 3.39 -17.73
N ILE A 19 9.25 2.79 -16.80
CA ILE A 19 7.86 2.39 -17.02
C ILE A 19 6.96 3.58 -16.70
N GLU A 20 6.30 4.13 -17.71
CA GLU A 20 5.37 5.26 -17.55
C GLU A 20 4.03 4.83 -16.96
N ASP A 21 3.54 3.64 -17.34
CA ASP A 21 2.30 3.08 -16.84
C ASP A 21 2.58 1.90 -15.89
N LEU A 22 2.47 2.16 -14.59
CA LEU A 22 2.66 1.14 -13.57
C LEU A 22 1.52 0.12 -13.54
N SER A 23 0.34 0.44 -14.06
CA SER A 23 -0.85 -0.42 -13.95
C SER A 23 -0.64 -1.80 -14.60
N VAL A 24 0.19 -1.86 -15.65
CA VAL A 24 0.49 -3.09 -16.39
C VAL A 24 1.52 -4.00 -15.71
N VAL A 25 2.33 -3.47 -14.79
CA VAL A 25 3.40 -4.23 -14.12
C VAL A 25 3.15 -4.47 -12.64
N ILE A 26 2.31 -3.66 -12.02
CA ILE A 26 1.92 -3.77 -10.60
C ILE A 26 1.59 -5.22 -10.17
N PRO A 27 0.80 -6.01 -10.93
CA PRO A 27 0.43 -7.36 -10.51
C PRO A 27 1.63 -8.31 -10.37
N MET A 28 2.71 -8.06 -11.10
CA MET A 28 3.92 -8.89 -11.02
C MET A 28 4.69 -8.69 -9.71
N PHE A 29 4.51 -7.54 -9.05
CA PHE A 29 5.23 -7.18 -7.83
C PHE A 29 4.44 -7.48 -6.56
N MET A 30 3.16 -7.83 -6.67
CA MET A 30 2.30 -8.09 -5.51
C MET A 30 2.57 -9.44 -4.86
N ASP A 31 2.52 -9.46 -3.52
CA ASP A 31 2.44 -10.69 -2.74
C ASP A 31 0.99 -11.17 -2.59
N GLY A 32 0.78 -12.42 -2.17
CA GLY A 32 -0.52 -13.10 -2.31
C GLY A 32 -1.73 -12.36 -1.72
N LYS A 33 -1.57 -11.65 -0.60
CA LYS A 33 -2.67 -10.86 -0.01
C LYS A 33 -2.94 -9.58 -0.81
N ALA A 34 -1.90 -8.85 -1.23
CA ALA A 34 -2.06 -7.66 -2.06
C ALA A 34 -2.66 -8.02 -3.43
N PHE A 35 -2.22 -9.14 -4.01
CA PHE A 35 -2.75 -9.66 -5.27
C PHE A 35 -4.23 -10.00 -5.16
N SER A 36 -4.68 -10.57 -4.05
CA SER A 36 -6.11 -10.87 -3.84
C SER A 36 -6.99 -9.61 -3.84
N VAL A 37 -6.49 -8.48 -3.31
CA VAL A 37 -7.18 -7.18 -3.37
C VAL A 37 -7.22 -6.68 -4.82
N TYR A 38 -6.10 -6.77 -5.54
CA TYR A 38 -6.03 -6.39 -6.95
C TYR A 38 -6.97 -7.23 -7.83
N ASP A 39 -7.04 -8.54 -7.62
CA ASP A 39 -7.86 -9.46 -8.40
C ASP A 39 -9.35 -9.09 -8.32
N GLN A 40 -9.80 -8.64 -7.14
CA GLN A 40 -11.16 -8.18 -6.88
C GLN A 40 -11.52 -6.83 -7.50
N LEU A 41 -10.54 -6.07 -8.01
CA LEU A 41 -10.80 -4.79 -8.66
C LEU A 41 -11.48 -4.98 -10.01
N GLY A 42 -12.35 -4.03 -10.36
CA GLY A 42 -12.94 -3.97 -11.69
C GLY A 42 -11.91 -3.63 -12.77
N GLU A 43 -12.18 -4.00 -14.01
CA GLU A 43 -11.29 -3.73 -15.15
C GLU A 43 -10.97 -2.24 -15.34
N GLU A 44 -11.93 -1.35 -15.05
CA GLU A 44 -11.73 0.10 -15.11
C GLU A 44 -10.82 0.63 -13.98
N GLU A 45 -10.77 -0.05 -12.84
CA GLU A 45 -9.89 0.31 -11.73
C GLU A 45 -8.48 -0.20 -11.95
N LYS A 46 -8.34 -1.38 -12.59
CA LYS A 46 -7.05 -1.99 -12.94
C LYS A 46 -6.26 -1.21 -14.00
N ARG A 47 -6.90 -0.30 -14.74
CA ARG A 47 -6.25 0.56 -15.76
C ARG A 47 -5.58 1.81 -15.19
N ASP A 48 -5.79 2.10 -13.91
CA ASP A 48 -5.24 3.27 -13.27
C ASP A 48 -4.49 2.86 -12.00
N HIS A 49 -3.17 3.01 -12.05
CA HIS A 49 -2.30 2.65 -10.92
C HIS A 49 -2.64 3.41 -9.64
N HIS A 50 -3.14 4.66 -9.74
CA HIS A 50 -3.57 5.41 -8.57
C HIS A 50 -4.77 4.74 -7.89
N ARG A 51 -5.73 4.23 -8.66
CA ARG A 51 -6.91 3.52 -8.14
C ARG A 51 -6.53 2.19 -7.52
N ILE A 52 -5.55 1.49 -8.10
CA ILE A 52 -5.00 0.27 -7.49
C ILE A 52 -4.38 0.60 -6.13
N PHE A 53 -3.54 1.66 -6.06
CA PHE A 53 -2.89 2.07 -4.81
C PHE A 53 -3.91 2.51 -3.75
N ASP A 54 -4.95 3.24 -4.12
CA ASP A 54 -6.00 3.65 -3.18
C ASP A 54 -6.78 2.45 -2.65
N SER A 55 -7.11 1.48 -3.50
CA SER A 55 -7.76 0.24 -3.06
C SER A 55 -6.88 -0.59 -2.14
N LEU A 56 -5.59 -0.69 -2.42
CA LEU A 56 -4.62 -1.33 -1.52
C LEU A 56 -4.55 -0.60 -0.17
N ARG A 57 -4.44 0.74 -0.19
CA ARG A 57 -4.46 1.53 1.05
C ARG A 57 -5.72 1.28 1.84
N ASN A 58 -6.89 1.28 1.21
CA ASN A 58 -8.15 1.05 1.89
C ASN A 58 -8.25 -0.37 2.47
N ALA A 59 -7.80 -1.39 1.73
CA ALA A 59 -7.86 -2.78 2.16
C ALA A 59 -6.90 -3.10 3.32
N PHE A 60 -5.73 -2.45 3.37
CA PHE A 60 -4.69 -2.70 4.37
C PHE A 60 -4.62 -1.63 5.47
N SER A 61 -5.42 -0.58 5.40
CA SER A 61 -5.52 0.42 6.47
C SER A 61 -6.29 -0.11 7.66
N LEU A 62 -5.84 0.28 8.86
CA LEU A 62 -6.64 0.11 10.05
C LEU A 62 -7.88 1.01 9.95
N GLY A 63 -9.05 0.45 10.26
CA GLY A 63 -10.25 1.25 10.42
C GLY A 63 -10.04 2.33 11.50
N PRO A 64 -10.73 3.49 11.43
CA PRO A 64 -10.48 4.62 12.33
C PRO A 64 -10.53 4.26 13.83
N PHE A 65 -11.43 3.36 14.20
CA PHE A 65 -11.54 2.87 15.58
C PHE A 65 -10.35 2.01 16.00
N ALA A 66 -9.93 1.06 15.16
CA ALA A 66 -8.77 0.21 15.42
C ALA A 66 -7.46 1.04 15.46
N ALA A 67 -7.33 2.03 14.56
CA ALA A 67 -6.23 2.97 14.56
C ALA A 67 -6.17 3.80 15.86
N PHE A 68 -7.32 4.26 16.36
CA PHE A 68 -7.41 4.95 17.64
C PHE A 68 -7.04 4.05 18.83
N GLU A 69 -7.52 2.81 18.87
CA GLU A 69 -7.14 1.86 19.92
C GLU A 69 -5.64 1.51 19.90
N GLU A 70 -5.03 1.41 18.71
CA GLU A 70 -3.60 1.15 18.59
C GLU A 70 -2.77 2.35 19.05
N LEU A 71 -3.17 3.56 18.65
CA LEU A 71 -2.53 4.81 19.07
C LEU A 71 -2.59 4.97 20.59
N THR A 72 -3.75 4.71 21.20
CA THR A 72 -3.94 4.82 22.66
C THR A 72 -3.24 3.71 23.44
N ARG A 73 -2.98 2.55 22.83
CA ARG A 73 -2.16 1.48 23.41
C ARG A 73 -0.67 1.76 23.35
N LYS A 74 -0.19 2.46 22.33
CA LYS A 74 1.22 2.86 22.25
C LYS A 74 1.55 3.80 23.41
N LYS A 75 2.53 3.40 24.22
CA LYS A 75 3.17 4.24 25.23
C LYS A 75 4.60 4.48 24.82
N TRP A 76 5.11 5.67 25.08
CA TRP A 76 6.52 5.94 24.89
C TRP A 76 7.36 5.06 25.80
N ASN A 77 8.34 4.41 25.20
CA ASN A 77 9.37 3.71 25.96
C ASN A 77 10.40 4.73 26.47
N PRO A 78 10.98 4.52 27.66
CA PRO A 78 12.07 5.37 28.14
C PRO A 78 13.23 5.38 27.15
N GLY A 79 13.56 6.55 26.59
CA GLY A 79 14.64 6.74 25.63
C GLY A 79 14.24 6.75 24.15
N GLU A 80 12.95 6.67 23.82
CA GLU A 80 12.49 6.95 22.44
C GLU A 80 12.71 8.42 22.07
N SER A 81 13.27 8.65 20.88
CA SER A 81 13.50 9.99 20.33
C SER A 81 12.23 10.55 19.67
N ILE A 82 12.10 11.87 19.63
CA ILE A 82 10.96 12.61 19.04
C ILE A 82 11.25 12.95 17.56
N GLU A 83 12.32 12.41 16.98
CA GLU A 83 12.77 12.73 15.61
C GLU A 83 11.88 12.11 14.50
#